data_AF-A0A832R368-F1
#
_entry.id   AF-A0A832R368-F1
#
_cell.length_a   1.000
_cell.length_b   1.000
_cell.length_c   1.000
_cell.angle_alpha   90.00
_cell.angle_beta   90.00
_cell.angle_gamma   90.00
#
_symmetry.space_group_name_H-M   'P 1'
#
loop_
_entity.id
_entity.type
_entity.pdbx_description
1 polymer ?
#
loop_
_entity_poly.entity_id
_entity_poly.type
_entity_poly.pdbx_seq_one_letter_code
_entity_poly.pdbx_strand_id
1 'polypeptide(L)'
;MRELKLVLMGTFLAVFAMGCGGSKTTDPDFSPDTPTMDLNYGEDTPDDDQAEPREDLVADEAEPEVEDSDEADTYVPPEPGTFGYPCKDGNDCHSNFCVDTPTGSVCTTTCVADCPQDWACKMTSVAGDPISICMPIFLTQCDPCVETRDCNSDMAGGTSLCLDMGNIGKFCAADCSIDGYCPQGYFCKDITLPGGAIANHCVPKDDAECVCSVRAINLGASTVCHVENEHGRCPGERRCSIHGLSECNAKTPRPEACNGVDDNCNGLTDEGLERFPCEKKNEFGTCEGFGYCANGSIVDCDAREPQPELCNGIDDNCNGETDEDLCYDGKDCTRDTCVPGATPEEYTCVYTPIAGPCDDLNPCTIGDRCDDQGNCMPGSLKNCDDLNPCTDDFCEPGTGNCVHTYNSAPCEDGNFCTQNDYCLNGACRSGTMKSCLDDNPCTKNERCNPATGECDWDPADGVSCDDQDPCTVNDVCSGGKCIGPDDFCEGTVCQPQGDQVICTYSCVVVPFIGNATCPCLCL
;
A
#
# COMPACT_ATOMS: atom_id res chain seq x y z
N MET A 1 -55.56 1.20 48.40
CA MET A 1 -56.34 2.39 48.84
C MET A 1 -55.39 3.45 49.40
N ARG A 2 -55.26 4.59 48.71
CA ARG A 2 -55.06 5.97 49.22
C ARG A 2 -54.47 6.81 48.10
N GLU A 3 -55.17 7.89 47.77
CA GLU A 3 -54.70 8.91 46.82
C GLU A 3 -53.57 9.75 47.44
N LEU A 4 -52.79 10.44 46.60
CA LEU A 4 -52.39 11.80 46.94
C LEU A 4 -52.46 12.71 45.72
N LYS A 5 -52.91 13.96 45.95
CA LYS A 5 -53.40 14.89 44.94
C LYS A 5 -52.27 15.63 44.23
N LEU A 6 -52.47 15.87 42.94
CA LEU A 6 -51.83 16.97 42.22
C LEU A 6 -52.46 18.31 42.66
N VAL A 7 -51.65 19.36 42.86
CA VAL A 7 -52.12 20.73 43.14
C VAL A 7 -51.37 21.72 42.25
N LEU A 8 -52.10 22.70 41.73
CA LEU A 8 -51.67 23.67 40.71
C LEU A 8 -51.32 25.03 41.36
N MET A 9 -50.33 25.76 40.81
CA MET A 9 -50.11 27.24 40.81
C MET A 9 -48.59 27.54 40.66
N GLY A 10 -48.15 28.64 40.04
CA GLY A 10 -48.90 29.60 39.23
C GLY A 10 -48.13 30.88 38.84
N THR A 11 -48.33 31.32 37.58
CA THR A 11 -48.63 32.72 37.16
C THR A 11 -47.65 33.90 37.41
N PHE A 12 -47.26 34.54 36.28
CA PHE A 12 -46.82 35.95 36.11
C PHE A 12 -45.48 36.35 36.79
N LEU A 13 -44.78 37.43 36.40
CA LEU A 13 -45.13 38.62 35.58
C LEU A 13 -43.93 39.03 34.67
N ALA A 14 -44.11 39.97 33.72
CA ALA A 14 -43.09 40.40 32.75
C ALA A 14 -42.56 41.83 32.98
N VAL A 15 -41.45 42.24 32.32
CA VAL A 15 -41.27 43.55 31.63
C VAL A 15 -39.86 43.70 31.00
N PHE A 16 -39.82 44.44 29.88
CA PHE A 16 -38.71 44.88 29.01
C PHE A 16 -37.34 45.23 29.61
N ALA A 17 -36.30 44.98 28.82
CA ALA A 17 -35.26 45.97 28.49
C ALA A 17 -34.72 45.74 27.05
N MET A 18 -34.41 46.82 26.32
CA MET A 18 -33.60 46.81 25.09
C MET A 18 -32.25 47.44 25.38
N GLY A 19 -31.17 46.98 24.73
CA GLY A 19 -29.87 47.64 24.80
C GLY A 19 -28.84 47.05 23.81
N CYS A 20 -28.46 47.83 22.80
CA CYS A 20 -27.30 47.54 21.96
C CYS A 20 -26.05 48.23 22.55
N GLY A 21 -24.89 47.59 22.47
CA GLY A 21 -23.62 48.21 22.82
C GLY A 21 -22.47 47.21 22.78
N GLY A 22 -21.60 47.32 21.77
CA GLY A 22 -20.33 46.59 21.70
C GLY A 22 -19.15 47.55 21.87
N SER A 23 -18.02 47.06 22.39
CA SER A 23 -16.73 47.73 22.27
C SER A 23 -15.57 46.75 22.46
N LYS A 24 -14.36 47.21 22.13
CA LYS A 24 -13.11 46.44 21.98
C LYS A 24 -12.39 46.19 23.31
N THR A 25 -11.77 45.02 23.42
CA THR A 25 -10.62 44.70 24.31
C THR A 25 -9.77 43.65 23.56
N THR A 26 -8.65 44.03 22.92
CA THR A 26 -7.27 44.02 23.45
C THR A 26 -6.68 42.62 23.65
N ASP A 27 -5.72 42.28 22.78
CA ASP A 27 -4.76 41.17 22.86
C ASP A 27 -3.85 41.28 24.13
N PRO A 28 -3.12 40.23 24.58
CA PRO A 28 -2.01 39.63 23.79
C PRO A 28 -1.82 38.09 23.86
N ASP A 29 -0.90 37.64 23.01
CA ASP A 29 -0.09 36.40 23.05
C ASP A 29 -0.78 35.01 23.16
N PHE A 30 -0.78 34.28 22.04
CA PHE A 30 0.05 33.07 21.92
C PHE A 30 0.36 32.74 20.44
N SER A 31 1.54 32.14 20.20
CA SER A 31 1.95 31.50 18.94
C SER A 31 2.64 30.17 19.29
N PRO A 32 2.62 29.14 18.44
CA PRO A 32 3.79 28.97 17.56
C PRO A 32 3.51 28.48 16.12
N ASP A 33 4.43 28.90 15.25
CA ASP A 33 5.11 28.15 14.18
C ASP A 33 4.33 27.41 13.07
N THR A 34 4.46 27.95 11.85
CA THR A 34 4.61 27.17 10.62
C THR A 34 6.00 27.44 10.01
N PRO A 35 6.78 26.41 9.63
CA PRO A 35 8.03 26.60 8.89
C PRO A 35 7.77 26.71 7.38
N THR A 36 8.46 27.63 6.72
CA THR A 36 8.48 27.77 5.26
C THR A 36 9.61 26.93 4.62
N MET A 37 9.57 26.82 3.29
CA MET A 37 10.63 26.23 2.47
C MET A 37 12.02 26.78 2.77
N ASP A 38 13.06 26.00 2.47
CA ASP A 38 14.29 26.55 1.89
C ASP A 38 14.90 25.57 0.86
N LEU A 39 15.74 26.09 -0.04
CA LEU A 39 16.34 25.38 -1.18
C LEU A 39 17.85 25.16 -0.94
N ASN A 40 18.42 24.02 -1.37
CA ASN A 40 19.82 24.04 -1.82
C ASN A 40 20.25 22.92 -2.79
N TYR A 41 21.44 23.14 -3.36
CA TYR A 41 22.18 22.40 -4.39
C TYR A 41 22.91 21.12 -3.91
N GLY A 42 23.37 20.33 -4.88
CA GLY A 42 24.23 19.13 -4.74
C GLY A 42 23.73 18.03 -5.70
N GLU A 43 24.15 17.96 -6.96
CA GLU A 43 25.43 17.37 -7.42
C GLU A 43 25.66 15.93 -6.93
N ASP A 44 25.27 14.95 -7.76
CA ASP A 44 26.12 13.83 -8.17
C ASP A 44 25.44 13.03 -9.33
N THR A 45 26.25 12.51 -10.26
CA THR A 45 25.88 11.48 -11.26
C THR A 45 27.00 10.44 -11.36
N PRO A 46 26.71 9.21 -11.80
CA PRO A 46 27.24 8.82 -13.12
C PRO A 46 26.37 7.81 -13.94
N ASP A 47 26.60 7.81 -15.26
CA ASP A 47 26.57 6.71 -16.27
C ASP A 47 25.31 5.81 -16.44
N ASP A 48 24.83 5.41 -17.63
CA ASP A 48 25.09 5.79 -19.06
C ASP A 48 23.73 5.68 -19.85
N ASP A 49 23.48 5.27 -21.11
CA ASP A 49 24.23 4.65 -22.22
C ASP A 49 23.66 5.09 -23.60
N GLN A 50 24.42 5.89 -24.36
CA GLN A 50 24.21 6.31 -25.78
C GLN A 50 22.96 7.16 -26.13
N ALA A 51 22.91 7.94 -27.24
CA ALA A 51 23.83 8.08 -28.38
C ALA A 51 23.95 9.54 -28.91
N GLU A 52 25.03 9.87 -29.64
CA GLU A 52 25.30 11.22 -30.19
C GLU A 52 24.39 11.65 -31.37
N PRO A 53 24.11 12.96 -31.50
CA PRO A 53 23.72 13.59 -32.77
C PRO A 53 24.94 14.06 -33.58
N ARG A 54 24.82 14.12 -34.92
CA ARG A 54 25.75 14.88 -35.77
C ARG A 54 25.02 15.59 -36.90
N GLU A 55 25.32 16.87 -37.06
CA GLU A 55 25.05 17.61 -38.29
C GLU A 55 26.16 17.33 -39.31
N ASP A 56 25.83 17.32 -40.60
CA ASP A 56 26.66 18.01 -41.60
C ASP A 56 25.83 18.29 -42.88
N LEU A 57 26.19 19.35 -43.61
CA LEU A 57 25.38 19.91 -44.71
C LEU A 57 25.91 19.55 -46.10
N VAL A 58 25.09 18.94 -46.95
CA VAL A 58 25.17 19.12 -48.42
C VAL A 58 23.77 19.04 -49.02
N ALA A 59 23.51 19.84 -50.06
CA ALA A 59 22.36 19.67 -50.95
C ALA A 59 22.87 19.53 -52.40
N ASP A 60 22.33 18.56 -53.16
CA ASP A 60 22.15 18.69 -54.61
C ASP A 60 21.13 17.66 -55.14
N GLU A 61 20.77 17.78 -56.42
CA GLU A 61 19.53 17.25 -57.04
C GLU A 61 19.49 15.74 -57.41
N ALA A 62 18.29 15.33 -57.86
CA ALA A 62 17.93 14.24 -58.79
C ALA A 62 17.36 12.92 -58.21
N GLU A 63 16.02 12.83 -58.19
CA GLU A 63 15.27 11.58 -58.14
C GLU A 63 15.18 10.92 -59.54
N PRO A 64 15.20 9.58 -59.65
CA PRO A 64 14.86 8.86 -60.87
C PRO A 64 13.34 8.56 -60.96
N GLU A 65 12.83 8.51 -62.18
CA GLU A 65 11.41 8.30 -62.50
C GLU A 65 10.88 6.93 -62.05
N VAL A 66 9.63 6.89 -61.55
CA VAL A 66 8.81 5.67 -61.42
C VAL A 66 7.43 5.97 -61.98
N GLU A 67 7.10 5.37 -63.13
CA GLU A 67 5.72 5.28 -63.62
C GLU A 67 5.03 4.07 -62.98
N ASP A 68 3.93 4.30 -62.25
CA ASP A 68 2.65 3.67 -62.58
C ASP A 68 1.47 4.51 -62.02
N SER A 69 0.24 4.20 -62.39
CA SER A 69 -0.93 5.05 -62.14
C SER A 69 -1.44 5.08 -60.69
N ASP A 70 -1.92 6.24 -60.24
CA ASP A 70 -3.36 6.49 -60.06
C ASP A 70 -3.64 7.99 -59.81
N GLU A 71 -4.90 8.43 -60.00
CA GLU A 71 -5.27 9.85 -59.95
C GLU A 71 -5.28 10.40 -58.52
N ALA A 72 -4.31 11.27 -58.20
CA ALA A 72 -4.30 12.01 -56.95
C ALA A 72 -5.40 13.09 -56.95
N ASP A 73 -6.51 12.82 -56.28
CA ASP A 73 -7.63 13.76 -56.13
C ASP A 73 -7.19 15.04 -55.40
N THR A 74 -6.96 16.11 -56.16
CA THR A 74 -6.54 17.40 -55.61
C THR A 74 -7.72 18.10 -54.96
N TYR A 75 -7.99 17.76 -53.69
CA TYR A 75 -9.02 18.42 -52.88
C TYR A 75 -8.76 19.93 -52.79
N VAL A 76 -9.46 20.70 -53.62
CA VAL A 76 -9.51 22.15 -53.54
C VAL A 76 -10.57 22.51 -52.49
N PRO A 77 -10.20 23.11 -51.34
CA PRO A 77 -11.19 23.52 -50.36
C PRO A 77 -12.13 24.58 -50.98
N PRO A 78 -13.45 24.53 -50.68
CA PRO A 78 -14.41 25.47 -51.26
C PRO A 78 -14.10 26.92 -50.87
N GLU A 79 -14.53 27.88 -51.70
CA GLU A 79 -14.34 29.31 -51.39
C GLU A 79 -15.09 29.68 -50.10
N PRO A 80 -14.56 30.60 -49.26
CA PRO A 80 -15.20 31.02 -48.02
C PRO A 80 -16.68 31.38 -48.18
N GLY A 81 -17.52 30.77 -47.34
CA GLY A 81 -18.97 30.97 -47.34
C GLY A 81 -19.75 30.32 -48.49
N THR A 82 -19.09 29.58 -49.39
CA THR A 82 -19.76 28.77 -50.43
C THR A 82 -20.17 27.38 -49.92
N PHE A 83 -20.89 26.61 -50.72
CA PHE A 83 -21.39 25.29 -50.34
C PHE A 83 -20.26 24.35 -49.89
N GLY A 84 -20.45 23.70 -48.72
CA GLY A 84 -19.45 22.82 -48.11
C GLY A 84 -18.36 23.53 -47.31
N TYR A 85 -18.31 24.87 -47.28
CA TYR A 85 -17.35 25.61 -46.45
C TYR A 85 -17.72 25.54 -44.96
N PRO A 86 -16.77 25.29 -44.03
CA PRO A 86 -17.05 25.22 -42.60
C PRO A 86 -17.60 26.53 -42.00
N CYS A 87 -18.58 26.43 -41.12
CA CYS A 87 -19.27 27.56 -40.50
C CYS A 87 -19.55 27.34 -39.00
N LYS A 88 -19.89 28.42 -38.29
CA LYS A 88 -20.36 28.41 -36.90
C LYS A 88 -21.80 28.86 -36.81
N ASP A 89 -22.20 29.84 -37.62
CA ASP A 89 -23.58 30.25 -37.78
C ASP A 89 -23.88 30.69 -39.22
N GLY A 90 -25.14 31.03 -39.51
CA GLY A 90 -25.58 31.36 -40.87
C GLY A 90 -24.84 32.55 -41.50
N ASN A 91 -24.31 33.49 -40.72
CA ASN A 91 -23.62 34.68 -41.25
C ASN A 91 -22.27 34.35 -41.89
N ASP A 92 -21.68 33.18 -41.59
CA ASP A 92 -20.47 32.69 -42.26
C ASP A 92 -20.74 32.23 -43.71
N CYS A 93 -22.03 32.10 -44.10
CA CYS A 93 -22.46 31.48 -45.36
C CYS A 93 -23.14 32.48 -46.29
N HIS A 94 -22.78 32.48 -47.58
CA HIS A 94 -23.42 33.33 -48.60
C HIS A 94 -24.92 33.04 -48.80
N SER A 95 -25.37 31.85 -48.40
CA SER A 95 -26.78 31.44 -48.38
C SER A 95 -27.56 31.88 -47.14
N ASN A 96 -26.87 32.33 -46.09
CA ASN A 96 -27.36 32.46 -44.70
C ASN A 96 -27.68 31.12 -44.00
N PHE A 97 -27.34 29.96 -44.58
CA PHE A 97 -27.64 28.63 -44.03
C PHE A 97 -26.37 27.83 -43.73
N CYS A 98 -26.05 27.74 -42.43
CA CYS A 98 -25.10 26.79 -41.86
C CYS A 98 -25.89 25.57 -41.36
N VAL A 99 -25.45 24.35 -41.67
CA VAL A 99 -26.08 23.09 -41.22
C VAL A 99 -25.05 22.10 -40.71
N ASP A 100 -25.45 21.26 -39.77
CA ASP A 100 -24.58 20.22 -39.22
C ASP A 100 -24.30 19.10 -40.22
N THR A 101 -23.15 18.47 -40.05
CA THR A 101 -22.73 17.19 -40.66
C THR A 101 -22.05 16.35 -39.58
N PRO A 102 -21.80 15.04 -39.80
CA PRO A 102 -21.14 14.19 -38.80
C PRO A 102 -19.76 14.69 -38.32
N THR A 103 -19.04 15.47 -39.15
CA THR A 103 -17.69 15.98 -38.89
C THR A 103 -17.65 17.44 -38.42
N GLY A 104 -18.79 18.13 -38.34
CA GLY A 104 -18.89 19.57 -38.03
C GLY A 104 -19.92 20.29 -38.92
N SER A 105 -20.11 21.60 -38.73
CA SER A 105 -21.13 22.37 -39.45
C SER A 105 -20.57 23.04 -40.71
N VAL A 106 -21.31 23.00 -41.83
CA VAL A 106 -20.91 23.56 -43.14
C VAL A 106 -22.05 24.34 -43.81
N CYS A 107 -21.68 25.26 -44.69
CA CYS A 107 -22.61 26.07 -45.46
C CYS A 107 -23.37 25.23 -46.51
N THR A 108 -24.69 25.40 -46.57
CA THR A 108 -25.56 24.76 -47.57
C THR A 108 -26.20 25.78 -48.52
N THR A 109 -27.07 25.33 -49.42
CA THR A 109 -27.88 26.15 -50.34
C THR A 109 -29.36 25.80 -50.25
N THR A 110 -30.22 26.72 -50.68
CA THR A 110 -31.62 26.41 -50.99
C THR A 110 -31.72 25.53 -52.23
N CYS A 111 -32.80 24.74 -52.32
CA CYS A 111 -33.03 23.75 -53.36
C CYS A 111 -34.51 23.68 -53.75
N VAL A 112 -34.81 23.00 -54.88
CA VAL A 112 -36.19 22.76 -55.35
C VAL A 112 -36.43 21.28 -55.66
N ALA A 113 -35.41 20.58 -56.16
CA ALA A 113 -35.38 19.12 -56.31
C ALA A 113 -33.92 18.62 -56.20
N ASP A 114 -33.04 19.19 -57.03
CA ASP A 114 -31.64 18.78 -57.11
C ASP A 114 -30.78 19.37 -55.98
N CYS A 115 -29.82 18.57 -55.52
CA CYS A 115 -28.73 18.92 -54.61
C CYS A 115 -27.44 18.21 -55.07
N PRO A 116 -26.25 18.61 -54.59
CA PRO A 116 -25.01 17.87 -54.84
C PRO A 116 -25.07 16.41 -54.37
N GLN A 117 -24.17 15.57 -54.88
CA GLN A 117 -24.05 14.17 -54.46
C GLN A 117 -23.92 14.07 -52.92
N ASP A 118 -24.57 13.06 -52.33
CA ASP A 118 -24.68 12.79 -50.89
C ASP A 118 -25.54 13.79 -50.07
N TRP A 119 -26.22 14.72 -50.76
CA TRP A 119 -27.17 15.67 -50.15
C TRP A 119 -28.57 15.52 -50.75
N ALA A 120 -29.60 15.57 -49.91
CA ALA A 120 -31.00 15.56 -50.33
C ALA A 120 -31.64 16.94 -50.14
N CYS A 121 -32.52 17.32 -51.06
CA CYS A 121 -33.37 18.49 -50.87
C CYS A 121 -34.45 18.19 -49.82
N LYS A 122 -34.42 18.91 -48.69
CA LYS A 122 -35.30 18.68 -47.53
C LYS A 122 -35.98 19.98 -47.11
N MET A 123 -37.26 19.89 -46.76
CA MET A 123 -38.04 21.04 -46.27
C MET A 123 -37.81 21.23 -44.77
N THR A 124 -37.54 22.47 -44.38
CA THR A 124 -37.42 22.94 -43.00
C THR A 124 -38.25 24.22 -42.81
N SER A 125 -38.41 24.70 -41.58
CA SER A 125 -39.12 25.94 -41.28
C SER A 125 -38.21 26.96 -40.62
N VAL A 126 -37.96 28.09 -41.28
CA VAL A 126 -37.13 29.18 -40.74
C VAL A 126 -38.05 30.38 -40.48
N ALA A 127 -38.06 30.86 -39.23
CA ALA A 127 -39.00 31.88 -38.73
C ALA A 127 -40.51 31.56 -38.93
N GLY A 128 -40.86 30.33 -39.31
CA GLY A 128 -42.22 29.86 -39.58
C GLY A 128 -42.54 29.69 -41.07
N ASP A 129 -41.71 30.20 -41.98
CA ASP A 129 -41.87 30.00 -43.42
C ASP A 129 -41.23 28.67 -43.87
N PRO A 130 -41.91 27.87 -44.71
CA PRO A 130 -41.37 26.62 -45.23
C PRO A 130 -40.34 26.90 -46.33
N ILE A 131 -39.11 26.43 -46.14
CA ILE A 131 -38.01 26.58 -47.07
C ILE A 131 -37.32 25.23 -47.31
N SER A 132 -36.93 24.97 -48.55
CA SER A 132 -36.19 23.76 -48.91
C SER A 132 -34.70 24.06 -49.03
N ILE A 133 -33.88 23.35 -48.27
CA ILE A 133 -32.41 23.43 -48.29
C ILE A 133 -31.81 22.03 -48.51
N CYS A 134 -30.61 21.98 -49.07
CA CYS A 134 -29.86 20.72 -49.13
C CYS A 134 -29.43 20.35 -47.71
N MET A 135 -29.65 19.10 -47.30
CA MET A 135 -29.11 18.53 -46.07
C MET A 135 -28.46 17.16 -46.36
N PRO A 136 -27.42 16.74 -45.62
CA PRO A 136 -26.73 15.48 -45.90
C PRO A 136 -27.68 14.27 -45.78
N ILE A 137 -27.61 13.33 -46.72
CA ILE A 137 -28.46 12.13 -46.71
C ILE A 137 -28.22 11.29 -45.45
N PHE A 138 -26.94 11.20 -45.04
CA PHE A 138 -26.47 10.38 -43.92
C PHE A 138 -26.20 11.19 -42.64
N LEU A 139 -26.87 12.34 -42.46
CA LEU A 139 -26.66 13.27 -41.34
C LEU A 139 -26.70 12.59 -39.95
N THR A 140 -27.58 11.61 -39.78
CA THR A 140 -27.79 10.88 -38.52
C THR A 140 -27.24 9.44 -38.57
N GLN A 141 -26.49 9.05 -39.60
CA GLN A 141 -25.99 7.68 -39.73
C GLN A 141 -25.03 7.33 -38.59
N CYS A 142 -25.30 6.24 -37.87
CA CYS A 142 -24.64 5.83 -36.63
C CYS A 142 -24.79 6.78 -35.42
N ASP A 143 -25.64 7.82 -35.47
CA ASP A 143 -25.97 8.56 -34.24
C ASP A 143 -26.72 7.62 -33.25
N PRO A 144 -26.41 7.65 -31.94
CA PRO A 144 -27.18 6.92 -30.93
C PRO A 144 -28.64 7.38 -30.88
N CYS A 145 -29.55 6.46 -30.58
CA CYS A 145 -30.98 6.77 -30.47
C CYS A 145 -31.71 5.94 -29.41
N VAL A 146 -32.84 6.48 -28.96
CA VAL A 146 -33.83 5.79 -28.12
C VAL A 146 -35.07 5.45 -28.94
N GLU A 147 -35.49 6.35 -29.84
CA GLU A 147 -36.63 6.18 -30.75
C GLU A 147 -36.34 6.64 -32.19
N THR A 148 -37.12 6.15 -33.15
CA THR A 148 -36.99 6.49 -34.59
C THR A 148 -37.12 7.99 -34.88
N ARG A 149 -37.73 8.79 -33.99
CA ARG A 149 -37.81 10.25 -34.16
C ARG A 149 -36.43 10.92 -34.09
N ASP A 150 -35.54 10.42 -33.23
CA ASP A 150 -34.18 10.96 -33.03
C ASP A 150 -33.43 11.00 -34.38
N CYS A 151 -33.49 9.88 -35.11
CA CYS A 151 -32.85 9.68 -36.41
C CYS A 151 -33.38 10.57 -37.53
N ASN A 152 -34.56 11.18 -37.36
CA ASN A 152 -35.21 12.02 -38.34
C ASN A 152 -35.29 13.50 -37.92
N SER A 153 -34.93 13.83 -36.67
CA SER A 153 -34.49 15.16 -36.23
C SER A 153 -35.36 16.32 -36.73
N ASP A 154 -36.63 16.32 -36.32
CA ASP A 154 -37.70 17.27 -36.68
C ASP A 154 -38.03 17.42 -38.18
N MET A 155 -37.36 16.69 -39.07
CA MET A 155 -37.66 16.70 -40.51
C MET A 155 -38.92 15.87 -40.81
N ALA A 156 -39.99 16.55 -41.23
CA ALA A 156 -41.22 15.88 -41.65
C ALA A 156 -40.96 14.97 -42.87
N GLY A 157 -41.21 13.66 -42.73
CA GLY A 157 -41.01 12.68 -43.79
C GLY A 157 -39.58 12.14 -43.93
N GLY A 158 -38.75 12.20 -42.87
CA GLY A 158 -37.55 11.38 -42.79
C GLY A 158 -37.86 9.88 -42.81
N THR A 159 -36.96 9.08 -43.40
CA THR A 159 -37.09 7.62 -43.62
C THR A 159 -36.08 6.80 -42.82
N SER A 160 -35.20 7.44 -42.04
CA SER A 160 -34.22 6.77 -41.18
C SER A 160 -34.91 6.02 -40.04
N LEU A 161 -34.30 4.94 -39.54
CA LEU A 161 -34.83 4.15 -38.42
C LEU A 161 -33.84 4.08 -37.27
N CYS A 162 -34.36 4.06 -36.04
CA CYS A 162 -33.59 3.68 -34.86
C CYS A 162 -33.58 2.16 -34.76
N LEU A 163 -32.47 1.54 -35.16
CA LEU A 163 -32.32 0.09 -35.25
C LEU A 163 -31.57 -0.45 -34.04
N ASP A 164 -32.08 -1.54 -33.47
CA ASP A 164 -31.40 -2.29 -32.42
C ASP A 164 -30.30 -3.15 -33.03
N MET A 165 -29.05 -2.87 -32.64
CA MET A 165 -27.85 -3.56 -33.11
C MET A 165 -27.26 -4.46 -31.99
N GLY A 166 -28.05 -4.82 -30.98
CA GLY A 166 -27.68 -5.77 -29.93
C GLY A 166 -26.75 -5.15 -28.89
N ASN A 167 -25.56 -5.73 -28.71
CA ASN A 167 -24.68 -5.42 -27.59
C ASN A 167 -24.12 -3.98 -27.62
N ILE A 168 -23.94 -3.40 -28.80
CA ILE A 168 -23.52 -2.00 -28.95
C ILE A 168 -24.65 -1.00 -28.63
N GLY A 169 -25.91 -1.46 -28.69
CA GLY A 169 -27.11 -0.66 -28.47
C GLY A 169 -27.91 -0.39 -29.75
N LYS A 170 -28.78 0.62 -29.69
CA LYS A 170 -29.58 1.15 -30.80
C LYS A 170 -28.91 2.34 -31.49
N PHE A 171 -28.89 2.34 -32.81
CA PHE A 171 -28.33 3.44 -33.61
C PHE A 171 -29.18 3.77 -34.83
N CYS A 172 -29.03 5.00 -35.29
CA CYS A 172 -29.72 5.51 -36.46
C CYS A 172 -29.11 4.97 -37.77
N ALA A 173 -29.98 4.39 -38.59
CA ALA A 173 -29.66 3.93 -39.93
C ALA A 173 -30.48 4.73 -40.95
N ALA A 174 -29.84 5.23 -42.00
CA ALA A 174 -30.49 5.89 -43.13
C ALA A 174 -31.14 4.88 -44.09
N ASP A 175 -32.19 5.30 -44.79
CA ASP A 175 -32.83 4.50 -45.83
C ASP A 175 -31.95 4.41 -47.09
N CYS A 176 -31.90 3.22 -47.69
CA CYS A 176 -31.22 2.93 -48.95
C CYS A 176 -32.16 2.22 -49.95
N SER A 177 -33.48 2.35 -49.77
CA SER A 177 -34.52 1.60 -50.50
C SER A 177 -34.64 1.94 -51.99
N ILE A 178 -34.03 3.03 -52.44
CA ILE A 178 -34.13 3.51 -53.84
C ILE A 178 -33.03 2.88 -54.72
N ASP A 179 -31.75 3.09 -54.36
CA ASP A 179 -30.59 2.72 -55.18
C ASP A 179 -29.63 1.73 -54.48
N GLY A 180 -29.94 1.28 -53.25
CA GLY A 180 -29.06 0.43 -52.45
C GLY A 180 -27.78 1.11 -51.94
N TYR A 181 -27.67 2.43 -52.15
CA TYR A 181 -26.47 3.21 -51.84
C TYR A 181 -26.34 3.51 -50.33
N CYS A 182 -25.12 3.33 -49.82
CA CYS A 182 -24.72 3.63 -48.44
C CYS A 182 -23.30 4.21 -48.43
N PRO A 183 -22.93 5.03 -47.42
CA PRO A 183 -21.61 5.65 -47.34
C PRO A 183 -20.51 4.62 -47.04
N GLN A 184 -19.26 5.02 -47.21
CA GLN A 184 -18.10 4.16 -46.93
C GLN A 184 -18.14 3.63 -45.49
N GLY A 185 -17.86 2.33 -45.34
CA GLY A 185 -18.01 1.60 -44.07
C GLY A 185 -19.40 0.96 -43.84
N TYR A 186 -20.40 1.24 -44.67
CA TYR A 186 -21.78 0.74 -44.48
C TYR A 186 -22.27 -0.11 -45.65
N PHE A 187 -23.28 -0.95 -45.41
CA PHE A 187 -23.98 -1.69 -46.46
C PHE A 187 -25.51 -1.65 -46.26
N CYS A 188 -26.24 -1.72 -47.38
CA CYS A 188 -27.70 -1.72 -47.37
C CYS A 188 -28.21 -3.11 -46.97
N LYS A 189 -29.05 -3.19 -45.93
CA LYS A 189 -29.53 -4.45 -45.34
C LYS A 189 -31.06 -4.48 -45.24
N ASP A 190 -31.63 -5.64 -45.55
CA ASP A 190 -33.05 -5.94 -45.34
C ASP A 190 -33.35 -6.03 -43.83
N ILE A 191 -34.16 -5.11 -43.32
CA ILE A 191 -34.64 -5.07 -41.95
C ILE A 191 -36.12 -5.49 -41.93
N THR A 192 -36.44 -6.53 -41.15
CA THR A 192 -37.84 -6.94 -40.95
C THR A 192 -38.45 -6.13 -39.81
N LEU A 193 -39.44 -5.29 -40.13
CA LEU A 193 -40.14 -4.44 -39.18
C LEU A 193 -41.24 -5.21 -38.41
N PRO A 194 -41.66 -4.73 -37.22
CA PRO A 194 -42.82 -5.26 -36.51
C PRO A 194 -44.07 -5.27 -37.42
N GLY A 195 -44.59 -6.46 -37.70
CA GLY A 195 -45.67 -6.69 -38.68
C GLY A 195 -45.23 -7.35 -39.99
N GLY A 196 -43.93 -7.60 -40.20
CA GLY A 196 -43.42 -8.39 -41.32
C GLY A 196 -43.19 -7.63 -42.64
N ALA A 197 -43.23 -6.29 -42.60
CA ALA A 197 -42.73 -5.48 -43.71
C ALA A 197 -41.19 -5.51 -43.75
N ILE A 198 -40.61 -5.43 -44.95
CA ILE A 198 -39.16 -5.28 -45.14
C ILE A 198 -38.88 -3.80 -45.45
N ALA A 199 -37.82 -3.26 -44.85
CA ALA A 199 -37.27 -1.95 -45.16
C ALA A 199 -35.76 -2.06 -45.38
N ASN A 200 -35.18 -1.19 -46.21
CA ASN A 200 -33.77 -1.28 -46.62
C ASN A 200 -32.98 -0.12 -46.01
N HIS A 201 -32.08 -0.45 -45.07
CA HIS A 201 -31.36 0.54 -44.26
C HIS A 201 -29.86 0.28 -44.18
N CYS A 202 -29.08 1.36 -44.11
CA CYS A 202 -27.61 1.31 -44.05
C CYS A 202 -27.12 0.92 -42.65
N VAL A 203 -26.41 -0.20 -42.55
CA VAL A 203 -25.79 -0.68 -41.29
C VAL A 203 -24.26 -0.78 -41.44
N PRO A 204 -23.48 -0.72 -40.34
CA PRO A 204 -22.03 -0.90 -40.39
C PRO A 204 -21.62 -2.25 -40.99
N LYS A 205 -20.47 -2.27 -41.68
CA LYS A 205 -19.80 -3.52 -42.10
C LYS A 205 -19.07 -4.15 -40.92
N ASP A 206 -18.89 -5.47 -40.99
CA ASP A 206 -17.95 -6.25 -40.17
C ASP A 206 -18.03 -5.97 -38.65
N ASP A 207 -19.27 -5.85 -38.15
CA ASP A 207 -19.63 -5.55 -36.74
C ASP A 207 -18.96 -4.29 -36.14
N ALA A 208 -18.56 -3.33 -36.98
CA ALA A 208 -17.92 -2.09 -36.54
C ALA A 208 -18.85 -1.22 -35.65
N GLU A 209 -18.36 -0.82 -34.49
CA GLU A 209 -19.11 0.00 -33.54
C GLU A 209 -19.36 1.43 -34.06
N CYS A 210 -20.55 1.97 -33.83
CA CYS A 210 -20.87 3.36 -34.14
C CYS A 210 -20.10 4.34 -33.24
N VAL A 211 -19.23 5.14 -33.85
CA VAL A 211 -18.50 6.22 -33.15
C VAL A 211 -19.39 7.46 -33.05
N CYS A 212 -19.35 8.13 -31.88
CA CYS A 212 -20.04 9.39 -31.64
C CYS A 212 -19.64 10.48 -32.64
N SER A 213 -20.58 10.91 -33.49
CA SER A 213 -20.40 12.10 -34.34
C SER A 213 -20.29 13.38 -33.50
N VAL A 214 -19.71 14.45 -34.07
CA VAL A 214 -19.64 15.77 -33.39
C VAL A 214 -21.05 16.26 -33.00
N ARG A 215 -22.02 15.97 -33.87
CA ARG A 215 -23.45 16.22 -33.67
C ARG A 215 -24.02 15.43 -32.49
N ALA A 216 -23.77 14.12 -32.43
CA ALA A 216 -24.21 13.26 -31.34
C ALA A 216 -23.65 13.70 -29.97
N ILE A 217 -22.40 14.18 -29.94
CA ILE A 217 -21.79 14.73 -28.72
C ILE A 217 -22.48 16.04 -28.31
N ASN A 218 -22.70 16.97 -29.25
CA ASN A 218 -23.34 18.26 -28.97
C ASN A 218 -24.80 18.13 -28.52
N LEU A 219 -25.54 17.14 -29.04
CA LEU A 219 -26.90 16.81 -28.60
C LEU A 219 -26.93 15.96 -27.32
N GLY A 220 -25.77 15.45 -26.87
CA GLY A 220 -25.68 14.45 -25.82
C GLY A 220 -26.51 13.20 -26.14
N ALA A 221 -26.52 12.77 -27.41
CA ALA A 221 -27.31 11.63 -27.88
C ALA A 221 -26.93 10.34 -27.14
N SER A 222 -27.92 9.49 -26.92
CA SER A 222 -27.75 8.27 -26.12
C SER A 222 -28.51 7.08 -26.68
N THR A 223 -28.11 5.90 -26.21
CA THR A 223 -28.64 4.61 -26.64
C THR A 223 -28.88 3.69 -25.46
N VAL A 224 -29.77 2.71 -25.65
CA VAL A 224 -30.10 1.70 -24.65
C VAL A 224 -28.98 0.66 -24.59
N CYS A 225 -28.55 0.33 -23.38
CA CYS A 225 -27.65 -0.78 -23.08
C CYS A 225 -28.29 -1.73 -22.07
N HIS A 226 -27.58 -2.82 -21.71
CA HIS A 226 -28.03 -3.78 -20.72
C HIS A 226 -26.86 -4.41 -19.98
N VAL A 227 -27.10 -4.85 -18.75
CA VAL A 227 -26.21 -5.72 -17.98
C VAL A 227 -26.99 -6.98 -17.62
N GLU A 228 -26.41 -8.15 -17.91
CA GLU A 228 -27.08 -9.46 -17.85
C GLU A 228 -26.22 -10.45 -17.05
N ASN A 229 -26.86 -11.23 -16.17
CA ASN A 229 -26.22 -12.28 -15.37
C ASN A 229 -27.23 -13.39 -15.04
N GLU A 230 -26.90 -14.28 -14.10
CA GLU A 230 -27.78 -15.40 -13.71
C GLU A 230 -29.07 -14.99 -12.98
N HIS A 231 -29.19 -13.73 -12.52
CA HIS A 231 -30.39 -13.23 -11.87
C HIS A 231 -31.36 -12.55 -12.85
N GLY A 232 -30.85 -11.84 -13.86
CA GLY A 232 -31.71 -11.19 -14.86
C GLY A 232 -30.96 -10.27 -15.82
N ARG A 233 -31.68 -9.27 -16.37
CA ARG A 233 -31.21 -8.43 -17.48
C ARG A 233 -31.66 -6.98 -17.33
N CYS A 234 -30.88 -6.18 -16.62
CA CYS A 234 -31.21 -4.79 -16.33
C CYS A 234 -30.91 -3.87 -17.52
N PRO A 235 -31.87 -3.02 -17.95
CA PRO A 235 -31.63 -1.99 -18.96
C PRO A 235 -30.87 -0.79 -18.37
N GLY A 236 -30.22 -0.05 -19.24
CA GLY A 236 -29.59 1.24 -18.93
C GLY A 236 -29.36 2.08 -20.18
N GLU A 237 -28.55 3.12 -20.03
CA GLU A 237 -28.23 4.10 -21.05
C GLU A 237 -26.70 4.25 -21.19
N ARG A 238 -26.23 4.40 -22.44
CA ARG A 238 -24.90 4.91 -22.79
C ARG A 238 -25.07 6.23 -23.53
N ARG A 239 -24.26 7.26 -23.21
CA ARG A 239 -24.37 8.61 -23.78
C ARG A 239 -23.08 9.06 -24.44
N CYS A 240 -23.18 9.78 -25.57
CA CYS A 240 -22.02 10.31 -26.27
C CYS A 240 -21.32 11.43 -25.51
N SER A 241 -19.99 11.43 -25.61
CA SER A 241 -19.08 12.39 -25.01
C SER A 241 -17.87 12.63 -25.92
N ILE A 242 -17.02 13.59 -25.58
CA ILE A 242 -15.72 13.81 -26.29
C ILE A 242 -14.76 12.61 -26.20
N HIS A 243 -15.04 11.63 -25.33
CA HIS A 243 -14.28 10.38 -25.21
C HIS A 243 -14.99 9.18 -25.87
N GLY A 244 -16.02 9.43 -26.69
CA GLY A 244 -16.88 8.41 -27.27
C GLY A 244 -18.10 8.09 -26.42
N LEU A 245 -18.66 6.90 -26.63
CA LEU A 245 -19.90 6.43 -26.01
C LEU A 245 -19.63 5.87 -24.60
N SER A 246 -20.27 6.43 -23.58
CA SER A 246 -20.00 6.11 -22.17
C SER A 246 -20.13 4.62 -21.84
N GLU A 247 -19.60 4.22 -20.68
CA GLU A 247 -19.98 2.97 -20.04
C GLU A 247 -21.49 2.86 -19.84
N CYS A 248 -21.99 1.62 -19.74
CA CYS A 248 -23.40 1.34 -19.50
C CYS A 248 -23.78 1.64 -18.05
N ASN A 249 -24.74 2.54 -17.83
CA ASN A 249 -25.19 2.90 -16.47
C ASN A 249 -26.23 1.94 -15.86
N ALA A 250 -26.52 0.80 -16.51
CA ALA A 250 -27.46 -0.19 -16.02
C ALA A 250 -27.03 -0.73 -14.64
N LYS A 251 -28.01 -1.03 -13.78
CA LYS A 251 -27.75 -1.77 -12.55
C LYS A 251 -27.20 -3.17 -12.90
N THR A 252 -26.34 -3.71 -12.04
CA THR A 252 -26.08 -5.16 -12.05
C THR A 252 -27.28 -5.89 -11.44
N PRO A 253 -27.91 -6.84 -12.14
CA PRO A 253 -29.05 -7.58 -11.59
C PRO A 253 -28.66 -8.41 -10.35
N ARG A 254 -29.58 -8.55 -9.40
CA ARG A 254 -29.40 -9.21 -8.10
C ARG A 254 -30.61 -10.08 -7.75
N PRO A 255 -30.52 -10.98 -6.76
CA PRO A 255 -31.72 -11.57 -6.15
C PRO A 255 -32.59 -10.47 -5.53
N GLU A 256 -33.91 -10.61 -5.59
CA GLU A 256 -34.84 -9.64 -5.01
C GLU A 256 -34.59 -9.45 -3.51
N ALA A 257 -34.54 -8.18 -3.10
CA ALA A 257 -34.60 -7.76 -1.70
C ALA A 257 -35.85 -6.90 -1.52
N CYS A 258 -36.56 -7.06 -0.39
CA CYS A 258 -37.75 -6.29 -0.10
C CYS A 258 -37.43 -4.81 0.16
N ASN A 259 -37.40 -4.01 -0.91
CA ASN A 259 -36.92 -2.63 -0.92
C ASN A 259 -37.72 -1.72 -1.88
N GLY A 260 -38.68 -2.27 -2.64
CA GLY A 260 -39.55 -1.53 -3.56
C GLY A 260 -38.92 -1.31 -4.94
N VAL A 261 -37.95 -2.14 -5.30
CA VAL A 261 -37.17 -2.03 -6.54
C VAL A 261 -37.08 -3.40 -7.21
N ASP A 262 -37.39 -3.46 -8.50
CA ASP A 262 -37.03 -4.58 -9.39
C ASP A 262 -35.49 -4.68 -9.45
N ASP A 263 -34.90 -5.57 -8.64
CA ASP A 263 -33.46 -5.73 -8.47
C ASP A 263 -32.88 -6.75 -9.46
N ASN A 264 -33.69 -7.68 -9.96
CA ASN A 264 -33.33 -8.59 -11.06
C ASN A 264 -33.75 -8.08 -12.46
N CYS A 265 -34.61 -7.06 -12.52
CA CYS A 265 -35.10 -6.41 -13.73
C CYS A 265 -36.00 -7.28 -14.64
N ASN A 266 -36.87 -8.12 -14.05
CA ASN A 266 -37.84 -8.91 -14.83
C ASN A 266 -39.20 -8.22 -15.09
N GLY A 267 -39.45 -7.06 -14.47
CA GLY A 267 -40.71 -6.31 -14.57
C GLY A 267 -41.71 -6.58 -13.44
N LEU A 268 -41.31 -7.33 -12.41
CA LEU A 268 -42.00 -7.45 -11.13
C LEU A 268 -41.23 -6.62 -10.08
N THR A 269 -41.50 -6.79 -8.78
CA THR A 269 -40.86 -6.04 -7.69
C THR A 269 -41.09 -6.77 -6.37
N ASP A 270 -40.05 -6.96 -5.57
CA ASP A 270 -40.10 -7.64 -4.28
C ASP A 270 -40.62 -9.11 -4.38
N GLU A 271 -40.45 -9.80 -5.52
CA GLU A 271 -40.99 -11.16 -5.71
C GLU A 271 -40.00 -12.32 -5.41
N GLY A 272 -40.36 -13.55 -5.79
CA GLY A 272 -39.50 -14.73 -5.74
C GLY A 272 -39.34 -15.38 -4.35
N LEU A 273 -39.45 -14.60 -3.28
CA LEU A 273 -39.32 -15.05 -1.90
C LEU A 273 -40.67 -14.93 -1.16
N GLU A 274 -41.21 -16.06 -0.68
CA GLU A 274 -42.41 -16.06 0.18
C GLU A 274 -42.16 -15.38 1.54
N ARG A 275 -40.88 -15.32 1.98
CA ARG A 275 -40.41 -14.67 3.20
C ARG A 275 -39.02 -14.09 2.99
N PHE A 276 -38.77 -12.92 3.57
CA PHE A 276 -37.48 -12.20 3.49
C PHE A 276 -36.77 -12.21 4.86
N PRO A 277 -35.43 -12.31 4.89
CA PRO A 277 -34.67 -12.30 6.14
C PRO A 277 -34.76 -10.94 6.84
N CYS A 278 -34.85 -10.94 8.16
CA CYS A 278 -34.98 -9.73 8.98
C CYS A 278 -34.28 -9.91 10.33
N GLU A 279 -33.93 -8.79 10.97
CA GLU A 279 -33.30 -8.77 12.30
C GLU A 279 -34.15 -8.00 13.32
N LYS A 280 -34.00 -8.34 14.61
CA LYS A 280 -34.44 -7.54 15.75
C LYS A 280 -33.25 -7.28 16.66
N LYS A 281 -32.98 -6.00 16.93
CA LYS A 281 -31.81 -5.51 17.67
C LYS A 281 -32.22 -4.64 18.84
N ASN A 282 -31.57 -4.82 19.99
CA ASN A 282 -31.71 -3.97 21.17
C ASN A 282 -30.36 -3.86 21.92
N GLU A 283 -30.39 -3.72 23.25
CA GLU A 283 -29.19 -3.61 24.09
C GLU A 283 -28.52 -4.96 24.42
N PHE A 284 -29.21 -6.10 24.23
CA PHE A 284 -28.68 -7.43 24.54
C PHE A 284 -28.02 -8.10 23.33
N GLY A 285 -28.60 -7.96 22.14
CA GLY A 285 -27.98 -8.53 20.93
C GLY A 285 -28.78 -8.29 19.64
N THR A 286 -28.73 -9.24 18.70
CA THR A 286 -29.38 -9.12 17.38
C THR A 286 -29.86 -10.48 16.88
N CYS A 287 -31.16 -10.74 17.01
CA CYS A 287 -31.77 -11.99 16.57
C CYS A 287 -32.20 -11.91 15.11
N GLU A 288 -31.81 -12.89 14.29
CA GLU A 288 -32.32 -13.08 12.94
C GLU A 288 -33.70 -13.79 12.93
N GLY A 289 -34.39 -13.67 11.80
CA GLY A 289 -35.66 -14.33 11.52
C GLY A 289 -36.14 -13.98 10.10
N PHE A 290 -37.43 -14.16 9.85
CA PHE A 290 -38.05 -13.94 8.54
C PHE A 290 -39.39 -13.19 8.65
N GLY A 291 -39.60 -12.20 7.79
CA GLY A 291 -40.87 -11.48 7.64
C GLY A 291 -41.45 -11.60 6.23
N TYR A 292 -42.54 -10.88 5.97
CA TYR A 292 -43.17 -10.78 4.66
C TYR A 292 -42.88 -9.41 4.04
N CYS A 293 -42.80 -9.29 2.72
CA CYS A 293 -42.66 -7.98 2.10
C CYS A 293 -44.00 -7.24 1.97
N ALA A 294 -44.02 -5.96 2.32
CA ALA A 294 -45.16 -5.07 2.07
C ALA A 294 -44.69 -3.64 1.72
N ASN A 295 -44.81 -3.27 0.45
CA ASN A 295 -44.40 -1.97 -0.11
C ASN A 295 -42.90 -1.64 0.10
N GLY A 296 -41.99 -2.56 -0.28
CA GLY A 296 -40.55 -2.33 -0.12
C GLY A 296 -40.08 -2.20 1.33
N SER A 297 -40.74 -2.90 2.26
CA SER A 297 -40.34 -2.99 3.66
C SER A 297 -40.83 -4.30 4.26
N ILE A 298 -39.99 -4.92 5.09
CA ILE A 298 -40.31 -6.22 5.70
C ILE A 298 -41.20 -5.99 6.93
N VAL A 299 -42.36 -6.65 6.95
CA VAL A 299 -43.35 -6.63 8.02
C VAL A 299 -43.47 -8.00 8.70
N ASP A 300 -44.01 -8.02 9.91
CA ASP A 300 -44.27 -9.24 10.71
C ASP A 300 -43.05 -10.18 10.83
N CYS A 301 -41.88 -9.58 11.09
CA CYS A 301 -40.62 -10.29 11.34
C CYS A 301 -40.75 -11.25 12.55
N ASP A 302 -40.55 -12.56 12.34
CA ASP A 302 -40.72 -13.60 13.36
C ASP A 302 -39.49 -13.83 14.27
N ALA A 303 -38.40 -13.08 14.04
CA ALA A 303 -37.22 -13.07 14.91
C ALA A 303 -37.61 -12.90 16.39
N ARG A 304 -36.84 -13.50 17.30
CA ARG A 304 -37.00 -13.24 18.74
C ARG A 304 -36.65 -11.78 19.06
N GLU A 305 -37.19 -11.23 20.14
CA GLU A 305 -36.65 -10.00 20.73
C GLU A 305 -35.49 -10.42 21.65
N PRO A 306 -34.23 -9.99 21.42
CA PRO A 306 -33.11 -10.41 22.24
C PRO A 306 -33.33 -10.08 23.73
N GLN A 307 -33.03 -11.00 24.63
CA GLN A 307 -33.13 -10.82 26.09
C GLN A 307 -31.76 -11.06 26.75
N PRO A 308 -31.57 -10.77 28.05
CA PRO A 308 -30.50 -11.40 28.80
C PRO A 308 -30.65 -12.92 28.79
N GLU A 309 -29.54 -13.66 28.82
CA GLU A 309 -29.59 -15.12 28.91
C GLU A 309 -30.40 -15.62 30.11
N LEU A 310 -31.04 -16.77 29.92
CA LEU A 310 -31.74 -17.54 30.93
C LEU A 310 -31.36 -19.01 30.77
N CYS A 311 -31.18 -19.74 31.86
CA CYS A 311 -30.74 -21.14 31.78
C CYS A 311 -31.87 -22.03 31.25
N ASN A 312 -31.96 -22.16 29.93
CA ASN A 312 -33.10 -22.78 29.23
C ASN A 312 -32.71 -23.56 27.96
N GLY A 313 -31.45 -23.49 27.51
CA GLY A 313 -30.95 -24.14 26.30
C GLY A 313 -31.23 -23.37 25.00
N ILE A 314 -31.34 -22.03 25.09
CA ILE A 314 -31.59 -21.12 23.96
C ILE A 314 -30.67 -19.89 24.12
N ASP A 315 -29.93 -19.57 23.06
CA ASP A 315 -29.30 -18.27 22.80
C ASP A 315 -30.34 -17.14 22.82
N ASP A 316 -30.67 -16.60 24.00
CA ASP A 316 -31.76 -15.64 24.19
C ASP A 316 -31.36 -14.22 23.75
N ASN A 317 -30.06 -13.88 23.80
CA ASN A 317 -29.51 -12.63 23.28
C ASN A 317 -29.11 -12.67 21.79
N CYS A 318 -28.98 -13.86 21.21
CA CYS A 318 -28.59 -14.09 19.81
C CYS A 318 -27.16 -13.64 19.48
N ASN A 319 -26.17 -14.09 20.27
CA ASN A 319 -24.74 -13.90 19.97
C ASN A 319 -24.05 -15.14 19.36
N GLY A 320 -24.68 -16.31 19.39
CA GLY A 320 -24.14 -17.57 18.88
C GLY A 320 -23.57 -18.54 19.92
N GLU A 321 -23.49 -18.14 21.20
CA GLU A 321 -23.31 -19.04 22.33
C GLU A 321 -24.69 -19.46 22.89
N THR A 322 -24.80 -19.98 24.12
CA THR A 322 -26.08 -20.43 24.71
C THR A 322 -25.93 -20.61 26.22
N ASP A 323 -26.85 -20.01 27.00
CA ASP A 323 -26.84 -20.05 28.47
C ASP A 323 -25.54 -19.45 29.12
N GLU A 324 -24.78 -18.61 28.38
CA GLU A 324 -23.50 -18.04 28.83
C GLU A 324 -23.65 -16.89 29.85
N ASP A 325 -22.51 -16.48 30.46
CA ASP A 325 -22.38 -15.51 31.56
C ASP A 325 -23.20 -15.78 32.85
N LEU A 326 -24.20 -16.66 32.83
CA LEU A 326 -25.08 -17.00 33.95
C LEU A 326 -24.37 -17.65 35.15
N CYS A 327 -23.29 -18.39 34.89
CA CYS A 327 -22.60 -19.20 35.88
C CYS A 327 -21.11 -18.87 36.03
N TYR A 328 -20.63 -17.78 35.43
CA TYR A 328 -19.21 -17.45 35.41
C TYR A 328 -18.65 -17.19 36.83
N ASP A 329 -17.72 -18.03 37.30
CA ASP A 329 -17.10 -17.88 38.63
C ASP A 329 -15.71 -17.21 38.62
N GLY A 330 -15.22 -16.87 37.43
CA GLY A 330 -13.95 -16.16 37.23
C GLY A 330 -12.72 -17.06 37.17
N LYS A 331 -12.87 -18.33 36.78
CA LYS A 331 -11.75 -19.26 36.58
C LYS A 331 -11.72 -19.89 35.18
N ASP A 332 -10.72 -19.52 34.39
CA ASP A 332 -10.39 -20.08 33.08
C ASP A 332 -10.37 -21.62 33.01
N CYS A 333 -10.08 -22.27 34.14
CA CYS A 333 -9.88 -23.72 34.24
C CYS A 333 -11.13 -24.52 34.63
N THR A 334 -12.28 -23.87 34.78
CA THR A 334 -13.57 -24.55 34.79
C THR A 334 -14.37 -24.15 33.55
N ARG A 335 -14.99 -25.15 32.92
CA ARG A 335 -16.12 -24.91 32.04
C ARG A 335 -17.35 -24.83 32.92
N ASP A 336 -17.82 -23.60 33.04
CA ASP A 336 -18.98 -23.24 33.85
C ASP A 336 -20.22 -23.57 33.01
N THR A 337 -21.15 -24.33 33.58
CA THR A 337 -22.34 -24.80 32.84
C THR A 337 -23.54 -24.72 33.76
N CYS A 338 -24.55 -23.95 33.35
CA CYS A 338 -25.81 -23.89 34.07
C CYS A 338 -26.59 -25.21 33.89
N VAL A 339 -27.39 -25.59 34.88
CA VAL A 339 -28.33 -26.73 34.79
C VAL A 339 -29.73 -26.22 35.10
N PRO A 340 -30.68 -26.25 34.13
CA PRO A 340 -32.04 -25.76 34.33
C PRO A 340 -32.80 -26.50 35.45
N GLY A 341 -33.54 -25.75 36.25
CA GLY A 341 -34.41 -26.24 37.33
C GLY A 341 -35.87 -26.34 36.90
N ALA A 342 -36.82 -25.93 37.75
CA ALA A 342 -38.25 -25.99 37.44
C ALA A 342 -38.76 -24.77 36.63
N THR A 343 -37.99 -23.67 36.59
CA THR A 343 -38.20 -22.50 35.73
C THR A 343 -36.85 -22.01 35.18
N PRO A 344 -36.81 -21.23 34.08
CA PRO A 344 -35.55 -20.65 33.56
C PRO A 344 -34.79 -19.75 34.56
N GLU A 345 -35.52 -19.23 35.55
CA GLU A 345 -35.04 -18.37 36.63
C GLU A 345 -34.40 -19.17 37.79
N GLU A 346 -34.60 -20.50 37.83
CA GLU A 346 -34.07 -21.42 38.83
C GLU A 346 -33.07 -22.35 38.16
N TYR A 347 -31.77 -22.17 38.41
CA TYR A 347 -30.72 -23.03 37.88
C TYR A 347 -29.66 -23.39 38.92
N THR A 348 -28.82 -24.37 38.61
CA THR A 348 -27.66 -24.75 39.42
C THR A 348 -26.40 -24.75 38.56
N CYS A 349 -25.37 -24.00 38.96
CA CYS A 349 -24.09 -23.98 38.25
C CYS A 349 -23.27 -25.25 38.54
N VAL A 350 -22.69 -25.82 37.47
CA VAL A 350 -21.80 -26.99 37.52
C VAL A 350 -20.47 -26.62 36.89
N TYR A 351 -19.45 -26.56 37.74
CA TYR A 351 -18.08 -26.22 37.37
C TYR A 351 -17.32 -27.51 37.01
N THR A 352 -16.98 -27.69 35.74
CA THR A 352 -16.25 -28.88 35.27
C THR A 352 -14.80 -28.51 34.95
N PRO A 353 -13.78 -29.10 35.62
CA PRO A 353 -12.39 -28.91 35.24
C PRO A 353 -12.13 -29.17 33.76
N ILE A 354 -11.38 -28.28 33.11
CA ILE A 354 -10.97 -28.43 31.70
C ILE A 354 -9.45 -28.33 31.57
N ALA A 355 -8.89 -29.05 30.60
CA ALA A 355 -7.50 -28.93 30.23
C ALA A 355 -7.35 -27.86 29.13
N GLY A 356 -6.54 -26.83 29.38
CA GLY A 356 -6.34 -25.72 28.45
C GLY A 356 -5.20 -24.78 28.87
N PRO A 357 -4.95 -23.72 28.08
CA PRO A 357 -4.27 -22.53 28.58
C PRO A 357 -5.17 -21.78 29.57
N CYS A 358 -4.55 -20.97 30.42
CA CYS A 358 -5.19 -20.06 31.37
C CYS A 358 -4.21 -18.92 31.69
N ASP A 359 -4.62 -17.94 32.49
CA ASP A 359 -3.75 -16.96 33.15
C ASP A 359 -3.71 -17.24 34.66
N ASP A 360 -2.51 -17.40 35.26
CA ASP A 360 -2.36 -17.57 36.73
C ASP A 360 -2.29 -16.22 37.47
N LEU A 361 -2.48 -15.12 36.73
CA LEU A 361 -2.39 -13.72 37.14
C LEU A 361 -0.99 -13.31 37.62
N ASN A 362 0.05 -14.03 37.20
CA ASN A 362 1.46 -13.71 37.41
C ASN A 362 2.16 -13.44 36.06
N PRO A 363 2.31 -12.17 35.64
CA PRO A 363 2.96 -11.79 34.38
C PRO A 363 4.44 -12.20 34.20
N CYS A 364 5.03 -12.88 35.20
CA CYS A 364 6.36 -13.48 35.17
C CYS A 364 6.38 -14.99 34.95
N THR A 365 5.23 -15.64 34.79
CA THR A 365 5.11 -16.98 34.21
C THR A 365 4.56 -16.90 32.79
N ILE A 366 4.85 -17.92 31.98
CA ILE A 366 4.43 -18.03 30.58
C ILE A 366 4.02 -19.45 30.23
N GLY A 367 2.90 -19.59 29.55
CA GLY A 367 2.40 -20.86 29.01
C GLY A 367 1.66 -21.70 30.04
N ASP A 368 0.95 -21.04 30.94
CA ASP A 368 0.24 -21.52 32.12
C ASP A 368 -0.89 -22.50 31.75
N ARG A 369 -1.19 -23.44 32.65
CA ARG A 369 -2.00 -24.63 32.32
C ARG A 369 -2.96 -25.02 33.43
N CYS A 370 -4.15 -25.43 33.06
CA CYS A 370 -5.10 -26.01 34.00
C CYS A 370 -4.67 -27.40 34.48
N ASP A 371 -4.89 -27.68 35.77
CA ASP A 371 -4.74 -29.02 36.35
C ASP A 371 -6.04 -29.86 36.25
N ASP A 372 -5.97 -31.14 36.61
CA ASP A 372 -7.10 -32.07 36.63
C ASP A 372 -8.19 -31.69 37.66
N GLN A 373 -7.96 -30.65 38.47
CA GLN A 373 -8.82 -30.17 39.56
C GLN A 373 -9.48 -28.82 39.25
N GLY A 374 -9.13 -28.15 38.13
CA GLY A 374 -9.70 -26.88 37.70
C GLY A 374 -9.01 -25.64 38.25
N ASN A 375 -7.74 -25.75 38.66
CA ASN A 375 -6.88 -24.61 39.03
C ASN A 375 -5.96 -24.25 37.86
N CYS A 376 -5.72 -22.96 37.62
CA CYS A 376 -4.61 -22.55 36.76
C CYS A 376 -3.29 -22.74 37.50
N MET A 377 -2.32 -23.41 36.85
CA MET A 377 -0.99 -23.67 37.38
C MET A 377 0.06 -22.86 36.61
N PRO A 378 1.01 -22.21 37.32
CA PRO A 378 2.09 -21.45 36.70
C PRO A 378 2.89 -22.30 35.70
N GLY A 379 3.13 -21.71 34.53
CA GLY A 379 3.95 -22.25 33.46
C GLY A 379 5.45 -22.10 33.75
N SER A 380 6.24 -21.99 32.68
CA SER A 380 7.67 -21.69 32.81
C SER A 380 7.89 -20.23 33.22
N LEU A 381 8.90 -19.97 34.06
CA LEU A 381 9.31 -18.60 34.37
C LEU A 381 9.73 -17.86 33.09
N LYS A 382 9.29 -16.61 32.97
CA LYS A 382 9.68 -15.70 31.89
C LYS A 382 11.18 -15.44 31.94
N ASN A 383 11.89 -15.77 30.86
CA ASN A 383 13.31 -15.44 30.78
C ASN A 383 13.49 -13.92 30.60
N CYS A 384 14.35 -13.33 31.43
CA CYS A 384 14.72 -11.93 31.43
C CYS A 384 16.24 -11.70 31.39
N ASP A 385 17.03 -12.77 31.18
CA ASP A 385 18.48 -12.71 30.95
C ASP A 385 18.79 -11.85 29.70
N ASP A 386 19.48 -10.72 29.89
CA ASP A 386 19.93 -9.84 28.78
C ASP A 386 21.33 -10.20 28.24
N LEU A 387 21.93 -11.27 28.77
CA LEU A 387 23.27 -11.78 28.49
C LEU A 387 24.42 -10.84 28.91
N ASN A 388 24.15 -9.82 29.71
CA ASN A 388 25.18 -8.93 30.27
C ASN A 388 25.57 -9.38 31.70
N PRO A 389 26.83 -9.79 31.95
CA PRO A 389 27.25 -10.23 33.30
C PRO A 389 27.21 -9.12 34.35
N CYS A 390 27.02 -7.86 33.93
CA CYS A 390 26.96 -6.68 34.79
C CYS A 390 25.55 -6.26 35.21
N THR A 391 24.56 -7.11 34.96
CA THR A 391 23.18 -6.97 35.41
C THR A 391 22.74 -8.20 36.20
N ASP A 392 22.04 -7.95 37.31
CA ASP A 392 21.25 -8.96 38.01
C ASP A 392 19.83 -8.86 37.47
N ASP A 393 19.43 -9.85 36.68
CA ASP A 393 18.18 -9.88 35.91
C ASP A 393 17.04 -10.58 36.65
N PHE A 394 15.87 -9.94 36.66
CA PHE A 394 14.64 -10.54 37.18
C PHE A 394 13.40 -10.01 36.45
N CYS A 395 12.33 -10.78 36.52
CA CYS A 395 11.00 -10.30 36.11
C CYS A 395 10.29 -9.67 37.32
N GLU A 396 9.70 -8.48 37.14
CA GLU A 396 8.95 -7.78 38.19
C GLU A 396 7.53 -8.37 38.34
N PRO A 397 7.18 -9.03 39.47
CA PRO A 397 5.93 -9.81 39.58
C PRO A 397 4.63 -9.01 39.45
N GLY A 398 4.68 -7.67 39.62
CA GLY A 398 3.51 -6.80 39.49
C GLY A 398 3.26 -6.25 38.08
N THR A 399 4.20 -6.45 37.14
CA THR A 399 4.11 -5.86 35.79
C THR A 399 4.54 -6.80 34.67
N GLY A 400 5.30 -7.85 34.97
CA GLY A 400 5.89 -8.74 33.97
C GLY A 400 7.07 -8.12 33.22
N ASN A 401 7.52 -6.91 33.58
CA ASN A 401 8.66 -6.29 32.96
C ASN A 401 9.95 -7.01 33.37
N CYS A 402 10.87 -7.17 32.42
CA CYS A 402 12.25 -7.53 32.76
C CYS A 402 12.96 -6.31 33.35
N VAL A 403 13.65 -6.52 34.46
CA VAL A 403 14.36 -5.48 35.21
C VAL A 403 15.80 -5.95 35.38
N HIS A 404 16.70 -5.14 34.83
CA HIS A 404 18.13 -5.43 34.71
C HIS A 404 18.88 -4.51 35.67
N THR A 405 19.17 -4.97 36.89
CA THR A 405 19.80 -4.11 37.92
C THR A 405 21.32 -4.18 37.87
N TYR A 406 21.99 -3.04 37.70
CA TYR A 406 23.45 -3.01 37.62
C TYR A 406 24.12 -3.59 38.88
N ASN A 407 24.92 -4.63 38.69
CA ASN A 407 25.66 -5.29 39.77
C ASN A 407 27.11 -4.78 39.84
N SER A 408 27.89 -5.35 40.75
CA SER A 408 29.34 -5.15 40.85
C SER A 408 30.10 -6.48 40.85
N ALA A 409 29.66 -7.42 40.00
CA ALA A 409 30.30 -8.72 39.84
C ALA A 409 31.66 -8.60 39.11
N PRO A 410 32.53 -9.62 39.20
CA PRO A 410 33.60 -9.82 38.22
C PRO A 410 33.01 -10.07 36.83
N CYS A 411 33.70 -9.58 35.81
CA CYS A 411 33.36 -9.79 34.40
C CYS A 411 34.66 -9.95 33.59
N GLU A 412 34.54 -10.02 32.27
CA GLU A 412 35.68 -10.00 31.34
C GLU A 412 35.37 -8.92 30.29
N ASP A 413 36.24 -7.92 30.10
CA ASP A 413 35.96 -6.83 29.14
C ASP A 413 36.31 -7.18 27.67
N GLY A 414 36.92 -8.37 27.47
CA GLY A 414 37.39 -8.88 26.18
C GLY A 414 38.89 -8.67 25.92
N ASN A 415 39.62 -7.99 26.82
CA ASN A 415 41.04 -7.71 26.72
C ASN A 415 41.86 -8.67 27.61
N PHE A 416 42.61 -9.59 27.01
CA PHE A 416 43.44 -10.56 27.75
C PHE A 416 44.65 -9.93 28.50
N CYS A 417 44.77 -8.60 28.46
CA CYS A 417 45.77 -7.82 29.16
C CYS A 417 45.23 -7.02 30.36
N THR A 418 43.94 -7.09 30.66
CA THR A 418 43.37 -6.61 31.91
C THR A 418 43.13 -7.80 32.85
N GLN A 419 42.99 -7.52 34.15
CA GLN A 419 42.86 -8.52 35.20
C GLN A 419 42.00 -7.97 36.33
N ASN A 420 41.09 -8.80 36.87
CA ASN A 420 40.10 -8.39 37.87
C ASN A 420 39.16 -7.31 37.31
N ASP A 421 38.67 -7.54 36.09
CA ASP A 421 37.68 -6.69 35.46
C ASP A 421 36.36 -6.77 36.23
N TYR A 422 35.64 -5.66 36.30
CA TYR A 422 34.54 -5.48 37.24
C TYR A 422 33.40 -4.67 36.65
N CYS A 423 32.19 -4.98 37.08
CA CYS A 423 30.99 -4.29 36.63
C CYS A 423 30.83 -2.91 37.28
N LEU A 424 30.58 -1.89 36.46
CA LEU A 424 30.33 -0.52 36.90
C LEU A 424 29.35 0.19 35.96
N ASN A 425 28.16 0.50 36.48
CA ASN A 425 27.07 1.15 35.77
C ASN A 425 26.61 0.36 34.52
N GLY A 426 26.40 -0.95 34.69
CA GLY A 426 25.87 -1.83 33.64
C GLY A 426 26.86 -2.23 32.53
N ALA A 427 28.12 -1.80 32.63
CA ALA A 427 29.18 -2.17 31.69
C ALA A 427 30.38 -2.78 32.43
N CYS A 428 31.01 -3.78 31.83
CA CYS A 428 32.28 -4.30 32.32
C CYS A 428 33.38 -3.24 32.18
N ARG A 429 34.29 -3.18 33.15
CA ARG A 429 35.43 -2.26 33.17
C ARG A 429 36.72 -3.02 33.36
N SER A 430 37.67 -2.70 32.48
CA SER A 430 39.09 -2.98 32.61
C SER A 430 39.58 -2.80 34.05
N GLY A 431 40.09 -3.88 34.64
CA GLY A 431 40.75 -3.90 35.93
C GLY A 431 42.19 -3.44 35.85
N THR A 432 43.09 -4.14 36.53
CA THR A 432 44.52 -3.85 36.50
C THR A 432 45.19 -4.38 35.24
N MET A 433 45.94 -3.53 34.54
CA MET A 433 46.75 -3.95 33.40
C MET A 433 47.80 -4.99 33.83
N LYS A 434 47.93 -6.06 33.05
CA LYS A 434 48.97 -7.07 33.18
C LYS A 434 50.34 -6.47 32.89
N SER A 435 51.24 -6.51 33.87
CA SER A 435 52.64 -6.14 33.67
C SER A 435 53.33 -7.19 32.79
N CYS A 436 54.05 -6.71 31.78
CA CYS A 436 54.95 -7.51 30.94
C CYS A 436 56.43 -7.21 31.18
N LEU A 437 56.75 -6.32 32.14
CA LEU A 437 58.12 -6.04 32.56
C LEU A 437 58.75 -7.32 33.16
N ASP A 438 59.93 -7.70 32.66
CA ASP A 438 60.69 -8.89 33.07
C ASP A 438 62.01 -8.56 33.80
N ASP A 439 62.24 -7.27 34.09
CA ASP A 439 63.46 -6.68 34.67
C ASP A 439 64.76 -6.95 33.87
N ASN A 440 64.67 -7.32 32.59
CA ASN A 440 65.81 -7.59 31.72
C ASN A 440 66.32 -6.30 31.05
N PRO A 441 67.60 -5.88 31.26
CA PRO A 441 68.13 -4.67 30.61
C PRO A 441 68.31 -4.80 29.09
N CYS A 442 68.15 -6.01 28.53
CA CYS A 442 68.30 -6.31 27.12
C CYS A 442 67.00 -6.41 26.33
N THR A 443 65.85 -6.18 26.98
CA THR A 443 64.56 -5.92 26.33
C THR A 443 64.14 -4.46 26.53
N LYS A 444 63.13 -4.03 25.76
CA LYS A 444 62.44 -2.76 25.91
C LYS A 444 61.05 -2.85 25.29
N ASN A 445 60.21 -1.85 25.54
CA ASN A 445 58.87 -1.73 24.96
C ASN A 445 57.97 -2.95 25.27
N GLU A 446 58.14 -3.53 26.45
CA GLU A 446 57.37 -4.66 26.97
C GLU A 446 55.88 -4.28 26.99
N ARG A 447 55.09 -5.00 26.20
CA ARG A 447 53.67 -4.69 25.97
C ARG A 447 52.87 -5.97 25.96
N CYS A 448 51.65 -5.91 26.50
CA CYS A 448 50.75 -7.03 26.44
C CYS A 448 49.89 -6.96 25.16
N ASN A 449 49.73 -8.08 24.45
CA ASN A 449 48.87 -8.19 23.27
C ASN A 449 47.40 -8.41 23.69
N PRO A 450 46.48 -7.44 23.48
CA PRO A 450 45.12 -7.50 24.03
C PRO A 450 44.27 -8.68 23.51
N ALA A 451 44.64 -9.27 22.38
CA ALA A 451 43.91 -10.39 21.78
C ALA A 451 44.39 -11.79 22.25
N THR A 452 45.56 -11.90 22.88
CA THR A 452 46.12 -13.20 23.35
C THR A 452 46.59 -13.18 24.81
N GLY A 453 46.81 -12.01 25.39
CA GLY A 453 47.37 -11.84 26.72
C GLY A 453 48.87 -12.12 26.79
N GLU A 454 49.53 -12.35 25.66
CA GLU A 454 50.97 -12.62 25.60
C GLU A 454 51.79 -11.33 25.73
N CYS A 455 53.02 -11.45 26.22
CA CYS A 455 53.93 -10.32 26.40
C CYS A 455 54.92 -10.24 25.24
N ASP A 456 54.71 -9.25 24.38
CA ASP A 456 55.65 -8.84 23.34
C ASP A 456 56.73 -7.92 23.94
N TRP A 457 57.93 -7.94 23.33
CA TRP A 457 59.04 -7.04 23.64
C TRP A 457 59.90 -6.79 22.40
N ASP A 458 60.67 -5.71 22.41
CA ASP A 458 61.66 -5.40 21.37
C ASP A 458 63.08 -5.56 21.96
N PRO A 459 64.09 -6.03 21.19
CA PRO A 459 65.45 -6.17 21.71
C PRO A 459 66.14 -4.82 21.93
N ALA A 460 66.84 -4.66 23.05
CA ALA A 460 67.60 -3.46 23.41
C ALA A 460 69.08 -3.52 22.96
N ASP A 461 69.32 -3.98 21.73
CA ASP A 461 70.67 -4.23 21.21
C ASP A 461 71.64 -3.05 21.38
N GLY A 462 72.85 -3.33 21.86
CA GLY A 462 73.89 -2.34 22.11
C GLY A 462 73.76 -1.54 23.42
N VAL A 463 72.72 -1.77 24.23
CA VAL A 463 72.68 -1.33 25.63
C VAL A 463 73.72 -2.10 26.44
N SER A 464 74.41 -1.45 27.38
CA SER A 464 75.37 -2.11 28.26
C SER A 464 74.66 -2.84 29.40
N CYS A 465 75.14 -4.04 29.70
CA CYS A 465 74.58 -4.95 30.68
C CYS A 465 75.72 -5.67 31.46
N ASP A 466 75.37 -6.72 32.20
CA ASP A 466 76.28 -7.58 32.96
C ASP A 466 75.75 -9.02 32.75
N ASP A 467 76.54 -9.90 32.11
CA ASP A 467 76.13 -11.29 31.85
C ASP A 467 76.44 -12.26 33.01
N GLN A 468 77.00 -11.72 34.10
CA GLN A 468 77.42 -12.40 35.33
C GLN A 468 78.56 -13.42 35.16
N ASP A 469 79.22 -13.50 33.99
CA ASP A 469 80.50 -14.22 33.86
C ASP A 469 81.66 -13.30 34.30
N PRO A 470 82.51 -13.69 35.27
CA PRO A 470 83.68 -12.89 35.66
C PRO A 470 84.82 -12.88 34.62
N CYS A 471 84.67 -13.56 33.48
CA CYS A 471 85.67 -13.63 32.41
C CYS A 471 85.38 -12.65 31.26
N THR A 472 84.17 -12.06 31.20
CA THR A 472 83.71 -11.10 30.20
C THR A 472 83.88 -9.65 30.69
N VAL A 473 83.93 -8.68 29.76
CA VAL A 473 83.98 -7.25 30.09
C VAL A 473 83.34 -6.38 28.99
N ASN A 474 82.63 -5.33 29.42
CA ASN A 474 81.90 -4.38 28.55
C ASN A 474 80.71 -5.04 27.82
N ASP A 475 79.99 -5.91 28.51
CA ASP A 475 78.92 -6.72 27.96
C ASP A 475 77.81 -5.85 27.37
N VAL A 476 77.27 -6.33 26.25
CA VAL A 476 76.25 -5.62 25.47
C VAL A 476 75.07 -6.52 25.17
N CYS A 477 73.89 -5.92 25.13
CA CYS A 477 72.68 -6.60 24.74
C CYS A 477 72.70 -6.97 23.25
N SER A 478 72.26 -8.20 22.94
CA SER A 478 72.06 -8.70 21.59
C SER A 478 70.94 -9.74 21.57
N GLY A 479 69.87 -9.50 20.80
CA GLY A 479 68.76 -10.45 20.62
C GLY A 479 67.98 -10.75 21.90
N GLY A 480 67.84 -9.75 22.80
CA GLY A 480 67.12 -9.90 24.08
C GLY A 480 67.97 -10.48 25.23
N LYS A 481 69.27 -10.72 25.02
CA LYS A 481 70.19 -11.28 26.03
C LYS A 481 71.42 -10.40 26.19
N CYS A 482 72.02 -10.41 27.37
CA CYS A 482 73.36 -9.86 27.55
C CYS A 482 74.41 -10.83 26.97
N ILE A 483 75.44 -10.29 26.29
CA ILE A 483 76.59 -11.05 25.82
C ILE A 483 77.90 -10.27 26.06
N GLY A 484 78.87 -10.93 26.70
CA GLY A 484 80.26 -10.48 26.75
C GLY A 484 81.05 -10.86 25.49
N PRO A 485 81.65 -9.90 24.77
CA PRO A 485 82.47 -10.18 23.59
C PRO A 485 83.92 -10.56 23.97
N ASP A 486 84.21 -11.86 23.85
CA ASP A 486 85.53 -12.54 23.86
C ASP A 486 86.31 -12.65 25.20
N ASP A 487 86.55 -13.89 25.63
CA ASP A 487 87.52 -14.26 26.69
C ASP A 487 88.97 -14.13 26.19
N PHE A 488 89.87 -13.67 27.05
CA PHE A 488 91.17 -13.08 26.70
C PHE A 488 92.28 -14.10 26.31
N CYS A 489 91.93 -15.36 26.03
CA CYS A 489 92.87 -16.50 26.08
C CYS A 489 93.12 -17.29 24.77
N GLU A 490 93.15 -16.66 23.59
CA GLU A 490 93.75 -17.30 22.40
C GLU A 490 95.29 -17.33 22.46
N GLY A 491 95.90 -18.51 22.40
CA GLY A 491 97.32 -18.62 21.98
C GLY A 491 98.14 -19.85 22.41
N THR A 492 98.05 -20.30 23.67
CA THR A 492 98.95 -21.35 24.19
C THR A 492 98.26 -22.45 24.99
N VAL A 493 98.43 -23.70 24.56
CA VAL A 493 97.82 -24.90 25.16
C VAL A 493 98.61 -25.37 26.38
N CYS A 494 98.01 -25.24 27.57
CA CYS A 494 98.51 -25.87 28.80
C CYS A 494 98.29 -27.39 28.77
N GLN A 495 99.35 -28.17 28.51
CA GLN A 495 99.31 -29.63 28.67
C GLN A 495 99.65 -30.04 30.12
N PRO A 496 98.76 -30.76 30.83
CA PRO A 496 99.00 -31.14 32.22
C PRO A 496 99.91 -32.38 32.35
N GLN A 497 100.90 -32.32 33.26
CA GLN A 497 101.68 -33.50 33.68
C GLN A 497 101.93 -33.48 35.21
N GLY A 498 100.84 -33.49 35.98
CA GLY A 498 100.85 -33.41 37.45
C GLY A 498 100.73 -31.99 38.00
N ASP A 499 100.97 -31.82 39.29
CA ASP A 499 100.64 -30.61 40.08
C ASP A 499 101.58 -29.39 39.84
N GLN A 500 102.20 -29.27 38.67
CA GLN A 500 102.93 -28.06 38.26
C GLN A 500 102.70 -27.73 36.78
N VAL A 501 102.29 -26.48 36.52
CA VAL A 501 102.23 -25.86 35.19
C VAL A 501 103.44 -24.93 35.03
N ILE A 502 104.08 -24.94 33.86
CA ILE A 502 105.24 -24.09 33.54
C ILE A 502 104.92 -23.28 32.28
N CYS A 503 104.88 -21.95 32.41
CA CYS A 503 104.73 -21.04 31.29
C CYS A 503 106.11 -20.53 30.83
N THR A 504 106.37 -20.54 29.52
CA THR A 504 107.64 -20.06 28.95
C THR A 504 107.59 -18.59 28.55
N TYR A 505 108.31 -17.74 29.28
CA TYR A 505 108.75 -16.39 28.85
C TYR A 505 107.67 -15.44 28.28
N SER A 506 106.67 -15.11 29.10
CA SER A 506 106.16 -13.72 29.26
C SER A 506 105.08 -13.60 30.34
N CYS A 507 104.28 -14.65 30.56
CA CYS A 507 103.23 -14.67 31.59
C CYS A 507 103.81 -14.71 33.01
N VAL A 508 103.20 -13.98 33.96
CA VAL A 508 103.53 -14.04 35.39
C VAL A 508 102.34 -14.61 36.15
N VAL A 509 102.60 -15.62 37.00
CA VAL A 509 101.55 -16.23 37.85
C VAL A 509 101.18 -15.27 38.98
N VAL A 510 99.94 -14.79 39.00
CA VAL A 510 99.38 -14.02 40.12
C VAL A 510 98.61 -14.95 41.06
N PRO A 511 99.00 -15.09 42.34
CA PRO A 511 98.37 -16.05 43.25
C PRO A 511 97.06 -15.49 43.83
N PHE A 512 95.92 -15.84 43.22
CA PHE A 512 94.60 -15.65 43.81
C PHE A 512 94.08 -16.94 44.49
N ILE A 513 93.36 -16.78 45.60
CA ILE A 513 92.86 -17.88 46.44
C ILE A 513 91.33 -17.91 46.33
N GLY A 514 90.82 -18.76 45.45
CA GLY A 514 89.40 -18.97 45.19
C GLY A 514 89.21 -19.81 43.93
N ASN A 515 88.25 -20.74 43.94
CA ASN A 515 88.09 -21.70 42.85
C ASN A 515 87.31 -21.13 41.66
N ALA A 516 88.00 -20.36 40.81
CA ALA A 516 87.69 -20.22 39.39
C ALA A 516 89.00 -19.86 38.66
N THR A 517 89.46 -20.71 37.74
CA THR A 517 90.71 -20.47 37.00
C THR A 517 90.41 -19.92 35.60
N CYS A 518 90.48 -18.60 35.43
CA CYS A 518 90.92 -18.00 34.16
C CYS A 518 92.44 -17.75 34.29
N PRO A 519 93.32 -18.60 33.73
CA PRO A 519 94.69 -18.74 34.22
C PRO A 519 95.75 -18.03 33.37
N CYS A 520 95.48 -16.82 32.86
CA CYS A 520 96.53 -15.89 32.41
C CYS A 520 96.05 -14.43 32.38
N LEU A 521 96.99 -13.51 32.56
CA LEU A 521 96.84 -12.09 32.26
C LEU A 521 98.10 -11.67 31.50
N CYS A 522 97.93 -11.13 30.30
CA CYS A 522 99.04 -10.54 29.53
C CYS A 522 99.15 -9.04 29.84
N LEU A 523 100.38 -8.52 29.71
CA LEU A 523 100.72 -7.09 29.78
C LEU A 523 101.32 -6.65 28.43
#